data_AF-A0ABC8L8Q3-F1
#
_entry.id   AF-A0ABC8L8Q3-F1
#
_cell.length_a   1.000
_cell.length_b   1.000
_cell.length_c   1.000
_cell.angle_alpha   90.00
_cell.angle_beta   90.00
_cell.angle_gamma   90.00
#
_symmetry.space_group_name_H-M   'P 1'
#
loop_
_entity.id
_entity.type
_entity.pdbx_description
1 polymer ?
#
loop_
_entity_poly.entity_id
_entity_poly.type
_entity_poly.pdbx_seq_one_letter_code
_entity_poly.pdbx_strand_id
1 'polypeptide(L)'
;MSKGVLAKTWGKPNVFKKDREPMFGNGLVMVEGVNWTHHRHMITPAFCPLNLKGMENMMVESTSNMLNRWAIQINLGVPIFDMENEIIGTAGDISAKTALDSWEKTQLKSSET
;
A
#
# COMPACT_ATOMS: atom_id res chain seq x y z
N MET A 1 10.15 -13.62 41.16
CA MET A 1 9.10 -14.00 40.18
C MET A 1 8.86 -12.80 39.26
N SER A 2 9.49 -12.76 38.09
CA SER A 2 9.32 -11.66 37.12
C SER A 2 7.87 -11.68 36.62
N LYS A 3 7.12 -10.60 36.87
CA LYS A 3 5.78 -10.41 36.32
C LYS A 3 5.92 -10.42 34.79
N GLY A 4 5.42 -11.47 34.15
CA GLY A 4 5.42 -11.59 32.71
C GLY A 4 4.82 -10.33 32.07
N VAL A 5 5.56 -9.75 31.13
CA VAL A 5 5.18 -8.53 30.41
C VAL A 5 3.78 -8.71 29.80
N LEU A 6 2.85 -7.85 30.20
CA LEU A 6 1.43 -7.84 29.77
C LEU A 6 1.25 -7.68 28.24
N ALA A 7 2.31 -7.39 27.50
CA ALA A 7 2.28 -7.22 26.05
C ALA A 7 1.96 -8.53 25.29
N LYS A 8 2.10 -9.71 25.93
CA LYS A 8 1.79 -10.99 25.28
C LYS A 8 0.30 -11.23 25.01
N THR A 9 -0.60 -10.43 25.60
CA THR A 9 -2.06 -10.52 25.39
C THR A 9 -2.60 -9.56 24.32
N TRP A 10 -1.75 -8.76 23.67
CA TRP A 10 -2.15 -7.79 22.63
C TRP A 10 -2.03 -8.36 21.20
N GLY A 11 -2.36 -9.64 21.03
CA GLY A 11 -2.46 -10.28 19.72
C GLY A 11 -3.78 -9.99 19.02
N LYS A 12 -3.82 -10.08 17.69
CA LYS A 12 -5.03 -9.99 16.89
C LYS A 12 -6.02 -11.08 17.33
N PRO A 13 -7.30 -10.74 17.53
CA PRO A 13 -8.33 -11.74 17.80
C PRO A 13 -8.31 -12.89 16.80
N ASN A 14 -8.57 -14.12 17.28
CA ASN A 14 -8.52 -15.33 16.45
C ASN A 14 -9.49 -15.28 15.24
N VAL A 15 -10.60 -14.56 15.36
CA VAL A 15 -11.54 -14.30 14.25
C VAL A 15 -10.83 -13.60 13.09
N PHE A 16 -10.05 -12.55 13.36
CA PHE A 16 -9.27 -11.87 12.32
C PHE A 16 -8.21 -12.77 11.70
N LYS A 17 -7.61 -13.66 12.49
CA LYS A 17 -6.60 -14.59 11.98
C LYS A 17 -7.21 -15.57 11.00
N LYS A 18 -8.34 -16.21 11.34
CA LYS A 18 -9.00 -17.20 10.49
C LYS A 18 -9.59 -16.60 9.22
N ASP A 19 -10.28 -15.48 9.33
CA ASP A 19 -10.99 -14.89 8.19
C ASP A 19 -10.03 -14.35 7.12
N ARG A 20 -8.83 -13.93 7.53
CA ARG A 20 -7.85 -13.27 6.66
C ARG A 20 -6.69 -14.18 6.23
N GLU A 21 -6.57 -15.37 6.82
CA GLU A 21 -5.52 -16.33 6.47
C GLU A 21 -5.53 -16.71 4.98
N PRO A 22 -6.68 -16.96 4.32
CA PRO A 22 -6.68 -17.29 2.89
C PRO A 22 -6.13 -16.19 1.98
N MET A 23 -6.24 -14.92 2.39
CA MET A 23 -5.80 -13.78 1.59
C MET A 23 -4.36 -13.36 1.88
N PHE A 24 -3.92 -13.47 3.14
CA PHE A 24 -2.67 -12.87 3.59
C PHE A 24 -1.67 -13.87 4.18
N GLY A 25 -2.07 -15.13 4.38
CA GLY A 25 -1.25 -16.21 4.94
C GLY A 25 -0.46 -15.77 6.18
N ASN A 26 0.85 -15.98 6.15
CA ASN A 26 1.80 -15.49 7.16
C ASN A 26 2.50 -14.18 6.75
N GLY A 27 1.83 -13.32 5.99
CA GLY A 27 2.34 -12.01 5.57
C GLY A 27 2.40 -10.99 6.73
N LEU A 28 3.01 -9.82 6.49
CA LEU A 28 3.19 -8.76 7.49
C LEU A 28 1.89 -8.39 8.23
N VAL A 29 0.75 -8.40 7.53
CA VAL A 29 -0.58 -8.10 8.09
C VAL A 29 -1.07 -9.18 9.06
N MET A 30 -0.49 -10.38 9.05
CA MET A 30 -0.95 -11.54 9.82
C MET A 30 0.01 -11.94 10.94
N VAL A 31 1.32 -11.89 10.71
CA VAL A 31 2.33 -12.26 11.71
C VAL A 31 2.34 -11.32 12.93
N GLU A 32 2.86 -11.82 14.04
CA GLU A 32 2.96 -11.12 15.33
C GLU A 32 4.36 -11.31 15.93
N GLY A 33 4.67 -10.52 16.96
CA GLY A 33 5.92 -10.64 17.72
C GLY A 33 7.17 -10.40 16.88
N VAL A 34 8.15 -11.30 17.00
CA VAL A 34 9.46 -11.18 16.34
C VAL A 34 9.32 -11.23 14.82
N ASN A 35 8.47 -12.11 14.29
CA ASN A 35 8.24 -12.22 12.84
C ASN A 35 7.64 -10.94 12.26
N TRP A 36 6.68 -10.33 12.97
CA TRP A 36 6.15 -9.02 12.57
C TRP A 36 7.23 -7.94 12.58
N THR A 37 8.05 -7.90 13.64
CA THR A 37 9.14 -6.92 13.78
C THR A 37 10.14 -7.06 12.64
N HIS A 38 10.52 -8.29 12.31
CA HIS A 38 11.42 -8.61 11.20
C HIS A 38 10.84 -8.18 9.85
N HIS A 39 9.62 -8.60 9.51
CA HIS A 39 8.96 -8.21 8.25
C HIS A 39 8.78 -6.69 8.15
N ARG A 40 8.41 -6.03 9.26
CA ARG A 40 8.23 -4.57 9.28
C ARG A 40 9.55 -3.86 9.04
N HIS A 41 10.64 -4.34 9.65
CA HIS A 41 11.97 -3.79 9.44
C HIS A 41 12.41 -3.90 7.97
N MET A 42 12.14 -5.02 7.30
CA MET A 42 12.48 -5.22 5.89
C MET A 42 11.75 -4.25 4.95
N ILE A 43 10.45 -4.00 5.20
CA ILE A 43 9.61 -3.19 4.29
C ILE A 43 9.75 -1.68 4.55
N THR A 44 10.06 -1.27 5.79
CA THR A 44 10.08 0.15 6.18
C THR A 44 11.00 1.03 5.31
N PRO A 45 12.21 0.62 4.90
CA PRO A 45 13.08 1.43 4.04
C PRO A 45 12.46 1.84 2.71
N ALA A 46 11.56 1.02 2.14
CA ALA A 46 10.87 1.36 0.89
C ALA A 46 9.97 2.59 1.03
N PHE A 47 9.51 2.90 2.24
CA PHE A 47 8.62 4.03 2.56
C PHE A 47 9.34 5.18 3.27
N CYS A 48 10.66 5.31 3.08
CA CYS A 48 11.39 6.47 3.59
C CYS A 48 11.02 7.75 2.79
N PRO A 49 11.15 8.96 3.37
CA PRO A 49 10.74 10.20 2.71
C PRO A 49 11.33 10.41 1.31
N LEU A 50 12.58 9.99 1.08
CA LEU A 50 13.22 10.09 -0.24
C LEU A 50 12.53 9.21 -1.28
N ASN A 51 12.19 7.97 -0.90
CA ASN A 51 11.49 7.03 -1.78
C ASN A 51 10.04 7.49 -2.02
N LEU A 52 9.36 8.01 -0.99
CA LEU A 52 8.02 8.60 -1.12
C LEU A 52 8.01 9.79 -2.09
N LYS A 53 9.05 10.63 -2.05
CA LYS A 53 9.20 11.73 -3.02
C LYS A 53 9.37 11.21 -4.45
N GLY A 54 10.03 10.06 -4.62
CA GLY A 54 10.12 9.38 -5.92
C GLY A 54 8.77 8.88 -6.45
N MET A 55 7.84 8.53 -5.54
CA MET A 55 6.48 8.07 -5.85
C MET A 55 5.51 9.23 -6.14
N GLU A 56 5.79 10.43 -5.62
CA GLU A 56 4.92 11.62 -5.72
C GLU A 56 4.48 11.92 -7.15
N ASN A 57 5.40 11.93 -8.10
CA ASN A 57 5.10 12.23 -9.50
C ASN A 57 4.05 11.27 -10.07
N MET A 58 4.14 9.98 -9.71
CA MET A 58 3.19 8.95 -10.17
C MET A 58 1.80 9.17 -9.55
N MET A 59 1.75 9.56 -8.27
CA MET A 59 0.50 9.89 -7.57
C MET A 59 -0.19 11.10 -8.21
N VAL A 60 0.58 12.15 -8.51
CA VAL A 60 0.09 13.36 -9.17
C VAL A 60 -0.42 13.05 -10.56
N GLU A 61 0.30 12.23 -11.33
CA GLU A 61 -0.09 11.83 -12.69
C GLU A 61 -1.42 11.07 -12.68
N SER A 62 -1.56 10.03 -11.85
CA SER A 62 -2.81 9.25 -11.74
C SER A 62 -3.99 10.12 -11.34
N THR A 63 -3.81 11.01 -10.36
CA THR A 63 -4.87 11.92 -9.90
C THR A 63 -5.24 12.94 -10.97
N SER A 64 -4.24 13.47 -11.69
CA SER A 64 -4.47 14.42 -12.79
C SER A 64 -5.26 13.77 -13.92
N ASN A 65 -4.96 12.51 -14.25
CA ASN A 65 -5.71 11.74 -15.25
C ASN A 65 -7.17 11.51 -14.84
N MET A 66 -7.43 11.20 -13.57
CA MET A 66 -8.79 11.11 -13.02
C MET A 66 -9.53 12.44 -13.18
N LEU A 67 -8.93 13.56 -12.76
CA LEU A 67 -9.53 14.89 -12.83
C LEU A 67 -9.79 15.33 -14.28
N ASN A 68 -8.88 15.03 -15.20
CA ASN A 68 -9.06 15.31 -16.63
C ASN A 68 -10.27 14.56 -17.21
N ARG A 69 -10.44 13.28 -16.85
CA ARG A 69 -11.62 12.50 -17.24
C ARG A 69 -12.91 13.11 -16.69
N TRP A 70 -12.90 13.54 -15.42
CA TRP A 70 -14.06 14.19 -14.82
C TRP A 70 -14.40 15.52 -15.51
N ALA A 71 -13.39 16.34 -15.81
CA ALA A 71 -13.57 17.59 -16.54
C ALA A 71 -14.23 17.37 -17.91
N ILE A 72 -13.81 16.32 -18.64
CA ILE A 72 -14.42 15.95 -19.92
C ILE A 72 -15.90 15.58 -19.73
N GLN A 73 -16.23 14.73 -18.74
CA GLN A 73 -17.62 14.32 -18.49
C GLN A 73 -18.53 15.49 -18.06
N ILE A 74 -18.01 16.41 -17.25
CA ILE A 74 -18.72 17.64 -16.87
C ILE A 74 -19.01 18.47 -18.12
N ASN A 75 -18.03 18.66 -19.00
CA ASN A 75 -18.21 19.42 -20.24
C ASN A 75 -19.18 18.75 -21.23
N LEU A 76 -19.35 17.42 -21.16
CA LEU A 76 -20.34 16.68 -21.94
C LEU A 76 -21.75 16.73 -21.34
N GLY A 77 -21.95 17.41 -20.20
CA GLY A 77 -23.26 17.56 -19.56
C GLY A 77 -23.72 16.34 -18.77
N VAL A 78 -22.81 15.41 -18.43
CA VAL A 78 -23.11 14.21 -17.64
C VAL A 78 -22.28 14.21 -16.34
N PRO A 79 -22.61 15.07 -15.35
CA PRO A 79 -21.80 15.21 -14.13
C PRO A 79 -22.20 14.19 -13.04
N ILE A 80 -22.49 12.94 -13.40
CA ILE A 80 -22.83 11.89 -12.44
C ILE A 80 -21.64 10.96 -12.32
N PHE A 81 -21.01 10.96 -11.15
CA PHE A 81 -19.86 10.14 -10.84
C PHE A 81 -20.19 9.13 -9.75
N ASP A 82 -19.77 7.90 -9.95
CA ASP A 82 -19.62 6.95 -8.86
C ASP A 82 -18.30 7.24 -8.14
N MET A 83 -18.40 8.06 -7.10
CA MET A 83 -17.23 8.53 -6.34
C MET A 83 -16.47 7.37 -5.69
N GLU A 84 -17.15 6.29 -5.29
CA GLU A 84 -16.48 5.14 -4.67
C GLU A 84 -15.61 4.42 -5.70
N ASN A 85 -16.17 4.09 -6.86
CA ASN A 85 -15.44 3.40 -7.91
C ASN A 85 -14.29 4.25 -8.48
N GLU A 86 -14.49 5.56 -8.66
CA GLU A 86 -13.43 6.44 -9.17
C GLU A 86 -12.25 6.55 -8.19
N ILE A 87 -12.53 6.70 -6.90
CA ILE A 87 -11.48 6.82 -5.88
C ILE A 87 -10.78 5.49 -5.67
N ILE A 88 -11.51 4.37 -5.59
CA ILE A 88 -10.92 3.02 -5.47
C ILE A 88 -10.05 2.71 -6.69
N GLY A 89 -10.55 2.98 -7.90
CA GLY A 89 -9.81 2.77 -9.13
C GLY A 89 -8.52 3.59 -9.19
N THR A 90 -8.59 4.86 -8.81
CA THR A 90 -7.42 5.75 -8.78
C THR A 90 -6.40 5.33 -7.71
N ALA A 91 -6.86 4.96 -6.52
CA ALA A 91 -5.99 4.43 -5.46
C ALA A 91 -5.31 3.11 -5.89
N GLY A 92 -6.02 2.26 -6.64
CA GLY A 92 -5.49 1.06 -7.26
C GLY A 92 -4.39 1.34 -8.28
N ASP A 93 -4.60 2.29 -9.20
CA ASP A 93 -3.60 2.72 -10.18
C ASP A 93 -2.35 3.29 -9.50
N ILE A 94 -2.53 4.17 -8.50
CA ILE A 94 -1.43 4.71 -7.68
C ILE A 94 -0.64 3.59 -7.00
N SER A 95 -1.34 2.65 -6.37
CA SER A 95 -0.69 1.55 -5.65
C SER A 95 0.09 0.66 -6.61
N ALA A 96 -0.47 0.33 -7.77
CA ALA A 96 0.19 -0.47 -8.79
C ALA A 96 1.47 0.22 -9.30
N LYS A 97 1.34 1.49 -9.72
CA LYS A 97 2.47 2.30 -10.21
C LYS A 97 3.57 2.45 -9.16
N THR A 98 3.23 2.87 -7.95
CA THR A 98 4.23 3.17 -6.92
C THR A 98 4.87 1.91 -6.32
N ALA A 99 4.12 0.82 -6.18
CA ALA A 99 4.65 -0.44 -5.63
C ALA A 99 5.45 -1.25 -6.66
N LEU A 100 5.08 -1.21 -7.95
CA LEU A 100 5.70 -2.04 -9.00
C LEU A 100 6.82 -1.31 -9.78
N ASP A 101 6.66 -0.03 -10.13
CA ASP A 101 7.74 0.69 -10.86
C ASP A 101 8.96 0.96 -9.97
N SER A 102 8.75 1.05 -8.64
CA SER A 102 9.84 1.10 -7.66
C SER A 102 10.74 -0.15 -7.75
N TRP A 103 10.17 -1.30 -8.12
CA TRP A 103 10.90 -2.56 -8.22
C TRP A 103 11.77 -2.62 -9.50
N GLU A 104 11.25 -2.20 -10.66
CA GLU A 104 12.02 -2.16 -11.91
C GLU A 104 13.27 -1.26 -11.82
N LYS A 105 13.13 -0.08 -11.20
CA LYS A 105 14.26 0.85 -11.00
C LYS A 105 15.33 0.28 -10.05
N THR A 106 14.93 -0.59 -9.13
CA THR A 106 15.85 -1.24 -8.19
C THR A 106 16.60 -2.39 -8.87
N GLN A 107 15.96 -3.15 -9.77
CA GLN A 107 16.58 -4.23 -10.55
C GLN A 107 17.64 -3.71 -11.56
N LEU A 108 17.34 -2.60 -12.25
CA LEU A 108 18.27 -1.98 -13.20
C LEU A 108 19.57 -1.51 -12.51
N LYS A 109 19.45 -0.99 -11.28
CA LYS A 109 20.61 -0.51 -10.51
C LYS A 109 21.48 -1.64 -9.95
N SER A 110 20.92 -2.84 -9.75
CA SER A 110 21.67 -4.04 -9.34
C SER A 110 22.29 -4.82 -10.51
N SER A 111 21.84 -4.61 -11.74
CA SER A 111 22.44 -5.20 -12.95
C SER A 111 23.61 -4.40 -13.52
N GLU A 112 23.80 -3.16 -13.04
CA GLU A 112 24.89 -2.25 -13.45
C GLU A 112 26.07 -2.26 -12.45
N THR A 113 26.04 -3.10 -11.41
CA THR A 113 27.08 -3.29 -10.39
C THR A 113 27.53 -4.73 -10.32
#